data_AF-A0A934NBG9-F1
#
_entry.id   AF-A0A934NBG9-F1
#
_cell.length_a   1.000
_cell.length_b   1.000
_cell.length_c   1.000
_cell.angle_alpha   90.00
_cell.angle_beta   90.00
_cell.angle_gamma   90.00
#
_symmetry.space_group_name_H-M   'P 1'
#
loop_
_entity.id
_entity.type
_entity.pdbx_description
1 polymer ?
#
loop_
_entity_poly.entity_id
_entity_poly.type
_entity_poly.pdbx_seq_one_letter_code
_entity_poly.pdbx_strand_id
1 'polypeptide(L)'
;MTAEGIAPSHAGAGPRPHIQVVPLKGLPIVGVILAFLVVSIAANWQWALMFYHVAGGGLWTGIDLFVGFVVGPILGRLSIPARAEFSSKFMPMMVLIMPTLVVMTLASGFQVAFGLGNLDPNSINHGWLVASFIVVGVMATVALGFLEPANIAVLFEMNKPRPNGEVIGRLMKRFIYSAGITGVMQVATLLIMTRITTQ
;
A
#
# COMPACT_ATOMS: atom_id res chain seq x y z
N MET A 1 3.35 47.61 46.26
CA MET A 1 2.50 47.03 45.20
C MET A 1 3.38 46.14 44.35
N THR A 2 3.37 44.85 44.65
CA THR A 2 4.17 43.81 43.98
C THR A 2 3.45 43.35 42.72
N ALA A 3 4.15 43.35 41.60
CA ALA A 3 3.69 42.78 40.35
C ALA A 3 3.74 41.25 40.44
N GLU A 4 2.59 40.60 40.59
CA GLU A 4 2.46 39.15 40.46
C GLU A 4 2.51 38.77 38.97
N GLY A 5 3.67 38.28 38.56
CA GLY A 5 3.85 37.61 37.28
C GLY A 5 3.08 36.29 37.28
N ILE A 6 1.97 36.27 36.54
CA ILE A 6 1.26 35.03 36.21
C ILE A 6 2.15 34.27 35.21
N ALA A 7 2.84 33.23 35.70
CA ALA A 7 3.54 32.29 34.85
C ALA A 7 2.52 31.59 33.92
N PRO A 8 2.79 31.45 32.61
CA PRO A 8 1.92 30.69 31.74
C PRO A 8 1.94 29.23 32.18
N SER A 9 0.78 28.75 32.64
CA SER A 9 0.55 27.33 32.92
C SER A 9 0.84 26.53 31.66
N HIS A 10 1.94 25.78 31.64
CA HIS A 10 2.11 24.69 30.69
C HIS A 10 1.03 23.65 30.99
N ALA A 11 -0.13 23.80 30.35
CA ALA A 11 -1.17 22.80 30.31
C ALA A 11 -0.52 21.51 29.84
N GLY A 12 -0.36 20.55 30.76
CA GLY A 12 0.20 19.24 30.49
C GLY A 12 -0.60 18.61 29.37
N ALA A 13 0.01 18.45 28.20
CA ALA A 13 -0.56 17.67 27.12
C ALA A 13 -0.87 16.28 27.68
N GLY A 14 -2.14 15.90 27.73
CA GLY A 14 -2.57 14.58 28.21
C GLY A 14 -1.86 13.45 27.47
N PRO A 15 -1.90 12.21 28.00
CA PRO A 15 -1.23 11.07 27.40
C PRO A 15 -1.62 10.93 25.92
N ARG A 16 -0.62 11.00 25.02
CA ARG A 16 -0.87 10.87 23.58
C ARG A 16 -1.36 9.43 23.31
N PRO A 17 -2.46 9.24 22.56
CA PRO A 17 -2.94 7.91 22.22
C PRO A 17 -1.85 7.09 21.52
N HIS A 18 -1.60 5.87 22.00
CA HIS A 18 -0.66 4.95 21.37
C HIS A 18 -1.23 4.46 20.03
N ILE A 19 -0.48 4.65 18.95
CA ILE A 19 -0.89 4.25 17.60
C ILE A 19 -0.64 2.74 17.48
N GLN A 20 -1.68 1.98 17.16
CA GLN A 20 -1.52 0.56 16.87
C GLN A 20 -0.85 0.41 15.50
N VAL A 21 0.40 -0.06 15.48
CA VAL A 21 1.20 -0.21 14.23
C VAL A 21 0.57 -1.22 13.28
N VAL A 22 0.11 -2.36 13.82
CA VAL A 22 -0.58 -3.41 13.08
C VAL A 22 -1.99 -3.57 13.65
N PRO A 23 -3.06 -3.22 12.91
CA PRO A 23 -4.44 -3.39 13.36
C PRO A 23 -4.81 -4.87 13.44
N LEU A 24 -4.54 -5.48 14.61
CA LEU A 24 -4.72 -6.92 14.84
C LEU A 24 -6.15 -7.40 14.58
N LYS A 25 -7.15 -6.54 14.76
CA LYS A 25 -8.57 -6.85 14.49
C LYS A 25 -8.85 -7.12 13.02
N GLY A 26 -8.01 -6.63 12.09
CA GLY A 26 -8.13 -6.90 10.67
C GLY A 26 -7.49 -8.23 10.23
N LEU A 27 -6.61 -8.82 11.05
CA LEU A 27 -5.88 -10.04 10.68
C LEU A 27 -6.79 -11.25 10.39
N PRO A 28 -7.88 -11.52 11.13
CA PRO A 28 -8.80 -12.60 10.78
C PRO A 28 -9.40 -12.45 9.38
N ILE A 29 -9.74 -11.21 8.98
CA ILE A 29 -10.30 -10.93 7.65
C ILE A 29 -9.25 -11.22 6.58
N VAL A 30 -8.01 -10.75 6.76
CA VAL A 30 -6.88 -11.06 5.88
C VAL A 30 -6.67 -12.57 5.79
N GLY A 31 -6.71 -13.28 6.93
CA GLY A 31 -6.56 -14.73 7.00
C GLY A 31 -7.62 -15.46 6.18
N VAL A 32 -8.89 -15.06 6.28
CA VAL A 32 -9.99 -15.63 5.48
C VAL A 32 -9.77 -15.36 3.98
N ILE A 33 -9.42 -14.13 3.61
CA ILE A 33 -9.16 -13.75 2.20
C ILE A 33 -8.01 -14.59 1.63
N LEU A 34 -6.91 -14.75 2.35
CA LEU A 34 -5.75 -15.51 1.88
C LEU A 34 -6.01 -17.02 1.88
N ALA A 35 -6.73 -17.55 2.87
CA ALA A 35 -7.12 -18.96 2.90
C ALA A 35 -8.02 -19.31 1.70
N PHE A 36 -8.99 -18.46 1.37
CA PHE A 36 -9.86 -18.67 0.22
C PHE A 36 -9.11 -18.54 -1.11
N LEU A 37 -8.09 -17.67 -1.20
CA LEU A 37 -7.18 -17.61 -2.34
C LEU A 37 -6.41 -18.93 -2.50
N VAL A 38 -5.85 -19.47 -1.42
CA VAL A 38 -5.13 -20.76 -1.44
C VAL A 38 -6.04 -21.89 -1.89
N VAL A 39 -7.27 -21.95 -1.37
CA VAL A 39 -8.28 -22.93 -1.82
C VAL A 39 -8.60 -22.76 -3.31
N SER A 40 -8.75 -21.52 -3.77
CA SER A 40 -9.03 -21.22 -5.19
C SER A 40 -7.89 -21.68 -6.11
N ILE A 41 -6.64 -21.49 -5.69
CA ILE A 41 -5.45 -21.98 -6.41
C ILE A 41 -5.43 -23.52 -6.42
N ALA A 42 -5.59 -24.15 -5.24
CA ALA A 42 -5.54 -25.61 -5.10
C ALA A 42 -6.64 -26.33 -5.90
N ALA A 43 -7.83 -25.74 -5.95
CA ALA A 43 -8.96 -26.25 -6.74
C ALA A 43 -8.93 -25.82 -8.21
N ASN A 44 -7.94 -25.02 -8.62
CA ASN A 44 -7.86 -24.38 -9.93
C ASN A 44 -9.17 -23.68 -10.36
N TRP A 45 -9.81 -23.00 -9.40
CA TRP A 45 -11.13 -22.41 -9.57
C TRP A 45 -11.03 -21.11 -10.39
N GLN A 46 -11.15 -21.25 -11.72
CA GLN A 46 -10.89 -20.17 -12.68
C GLN A 46 -11.65 -18.87 -12.40
N TRP A 47 -12.96 -18.95 -12.12
CA TRP A 47 -13.75 -17.76 -11.82
C TRP A 47 -13.24 -17.04 -10.57
N ALA A 48 -12.96 -17.77 -9.49
CA ALA A 48 -12.45 -17.19 -8.26
C ALA A 48 -11.07 -16.56 -8.48
N LEU A 49 -10.17 -17.24 -9.19
CA LEU A 49 -8.85 -16.72 -9.54
C LEU A 49 -8.95 -15.43 -10.37
N MET A 50 -9.82 -15.40 -11.38
CA MET A 50 -10.09 -14.19 -12.15
C MET A 50 -10.65 -13.06 -11.28
N PHE A 51 -11.59 -13.37 -10.38
CA PHE A 51 -12.13 -12.40 -9.43
C PHE A 51 -11.02 -11.84 -8.53
N TYR A 52 -10.19 -12.70 -7.93
CA TYR A 52 -9.05 -12.29 -7.12
C TYR A 52 -8.09 -11.38 -7.89
N HIS A 53 -7.81 -11.74 -9.14
CA HIS A 53 -6.88 -10.98 -9.97
C HIS A 53 -7.44 -9.60 -10.32
N VAL A 54 -8.67 -9.54 -10.81
CA VAL A 54 -9.32 -8.29 -11.26
C VAL A 54 -9.68 -7.39 -10.08
N ALA A 55 -10.31 -7.93 -9.04
CA ALA A 55 -10.71 -7.15 -7.88
C ALA A 55 -9.49 -6.71 -7.06
N GLY A 56 -8.54 -7.62 -6.83
CA GLY A 56 -7.28 -7.31 -6.16
C GLY A 56 -6.48 -6.26 -6.93
N GLY A 57 -6.30 -6.48 -8.23
CA GLY A 57 -5.51 -5.60 -9.09
C GLY A 57 -6.15 -4.23 -9.25
N GLY A 58 -7.46 -4.20 -9.53
CA GLY A 58 -8.21 -2.95 -9.65
C GLY A 58 -8.18 -2.11 -8.37
N LEU A 59 -8.34 -2.75 -7.20
CA LEU A 59 -8.27 -2.04 -5.93
C LEU A 59 -6.85 -1.59 -5.59
N TRP A 60 -5.84 -2.44 -5.82
CA TRP A 60 -4.44 -2.07 -5.63
C TRP A 60 -4.06 -0.86 -6.50
N THR A 61 -4.31 -0.95 -7.80
CA THR A 61 -4.07 0.14 -8.75
C THR A 61 -4.82 1.41 -8.36
N GLY A 62 -6.11 1.29 -8.04
CA GLY A 62 -6.93 2.43 -7.64
C GLY A 62 -6.39 3.15 -6.40
N ILE A 63 -5.97 2.39 -5.39
CA ILE A 63 -5.36 2.95 -4.17
C ILE A 63 -4.03 3.62 -4.48
N ASP A 64 -3.14 2.99 -5.24
CA ASP A 64 -1.83 3.58 -5.58
C ASP A 64 -1.98 4.90 -6.34
N LEU A 65 -2.86 4.95 -7.33
CA LEU A 65 -3.14 6.17 -8.09
C LEU A 65 -3.75 7.25 -7.21
N PHE A 66 -4.72 6.90 -6.37
CA PHE A 66 -5.38 7.85 -5.48
C PHE A 66 -4.42 8.37 -4.41
N VAL A 67 -3.65 7.51 -3.78
CA VAL A 67 -2.71 7.90 -2.72
C VAL A 67 -1.55 8.70 -3.31
N GLY A 68 -0.98 8.26 -4.42
CA GLY A 68 0.14 8.93 -5.08
C GLY A 68 -0.23 10.29 -5.64
N PHE A 69 -1.32 10.40 -6.40
CA PHE A 69 -1.66 11.61 -7.15
C PHE A 69 -2.68 12.53 -6.48
N VAL A 70 -3.48 12.04 -5.54
CA VAL A 70 -4.49 12.85 -4.84
C VAL A 70 -4.10 13.10 -3.39
N VAL A 71 -3.91 12.04 -2.61
CA VAL A 71 -3.62 12.17 -1.17
C VAL A 71 -2.24 12.77 -0.92
N GLY A 72 -1.23 12.37 -1.69
CA GLY A 72 0.15 12.89 -1.58
C GLY A 72 0.23 14.42 -1.64
N PRO A 73 -0.28 15.07 -2.70
CA PRO A 73 -0.33 16.53 -2.79
C PRO A 73 -1.13 17.21 -1.67
N ILE A 74 -2.24 16.60 -1.22
CA ILE A 74 -3.04 17.12 -0.10
C ILE A 74 -2.22 17.10 1.19
N LEU A 75 -1.58 15.97 1.52
CA LEU A 75 -0.72 15.84 2.70
C LEU A 75 0.42 16.85 2.67
N GLY A 76 0.98 17.14 1.49
CA GLY A 76 2.01 18.17 1.30
C GLY A 76 1.61 19.57 1.77
N ARG A 77 0.31 19.89 1.71
CA ARG A 77 -0.26 21.21 2.07
C ARG A 77 -0.82 21.28 3.49
N LEU A 78 -1.05 20.14 4.13
CA LEU A 78 -1.56 20.10 5.51
C LEU A 78 -0.52 20.58 6.52
N SER A 79 -1.01 21.17 7.61
CA SER A 79 -0.18 21.48 8.78
C SER A 79 0.42 20.20 9.37
N ILE A 80 1.56 20.32 10.06
CA ILE A 80 2.24 19.17 10.67
C ILE A 80 1.29 18.36 11.59
N PRO A 81 0.46 18.98 12.45
CA PRO A 81 -0.48 18.23 13.29
C PRO A 81 -1.55 17.49 12.48
N ALA A 82 -2.13 18.12 11.45
CA ALA A 82 -3.16 17.49 10.62
C ALA A 82 -2.62 16.32 9.79
N ARG A 83 -1.39 16.46 9.25
CA ARG A 83 -0.69 15.37 8.57
C ARG A 83 -0.45 14.19 9.51
N ALA A 84 0.00 14.46 10.73
CA ALA A 84 0.23 13.42 11.73
C ALA A 84 -1.07 12.70 12.11
N GLU A 85 -2.16 13.43 12.30
CA GLU A 85 -3.47 12.82 12.60
C GLU A 85 -3.95 11.91 11.46
N PHE A 86 -3.91 12.39 10.22
CA PHE A 86 -4.29 11.59 9.05
C PHE A 86 -3.43 10.33 8.95
N SER A 87 -2.10 10.48 8.99
CA SER A 87 -1.15 9.37 8.87
C SER A 87 -1.36 8.33 9.99
N SER A 88 -1.65 8.76 11.23
CA SER A 88 -1.86 7.85 12.36
C SER A 88 -3.03 6.87 12.17
N LYS A 89 -4.04 7.26 11.37
CA LYS A 89 -5.23 6.43 11.09
C LYS A 89 -5.10 5.69 9.76
N PHE A 90 -4.51 6.35 8.76
CA PHE A 90 -4.39 5.82 7.41
C PHE A 90 -3.29 4.76 7.28
N MET A 91 -2.09 5.04 7.79
CA MET A 91 -0.92 4.18 7.60
C MET A 91 -1.07 2.76 8.17
N PRO A 92 -1.66 2.54 9.37
CA PRO A 92 -1.83 1.19 9.90
C PRO A 92 -2.75 0.31 9.04
N MET A 93 -3.77 0.90 8.41
CA MET A 93 -4.67 0.17 7.52
C MET A 93 -3.94 -0.29 6.26
N MET A 94 -3.04 0.54 5.73
CA MET A 94 -2.25 0.21 4.54
C MET A 94 -1.30 -0.96 4.77
N VAL A 95 -0.79 -1.15 6.00
CA VAL A 95 0.07 -2.29 6.38
C VAL A 95 -0.66 -3.64 6.27
N LEU A 96 -2.01 -3.67 6.34
CA LEU A 96 -2.78 -4.89 6.08
C LEU A 96 -3.32 -4.95 4.66
N ILE A 97 -3.91 -3.84 4.18
CA ILE A 97 -4.63 -3.81 2.91
C ILE A 97 -3.68 -4.04 1.74
N MET A 98 -2.56 -3.30 1.67
CA MET A 98 -1.69 -3.34 0.49
C MET A 98 -1.05 -4.70 0.25
N PRO A 99 -0.38 -5.35 1.23
CA PRO A 99 0.19 -6.68 1.00
C PRO A 99 -0.88 -7.69 0.60
N THR A 100 -2.07 -7.61 1.19
CA THR A 100 -3.18 -8.51 0.86
C THR A 100 -3.59 -8.37 -0.61
N LEU A 101 -3.79 -7.15 -1.09
CA LEU A 101 -4.16 -6.90 -2.49
C LEU A 101 -3.04 -7.29 -3.47
N VAL A 102 -1.79 -7.02 -3.12
CA VAL A 102 -0.62 -7.41 -3.91
C VAL A 102 -0.58 -8.94 -4.07
N VAL A 103 -0.70 -9.69 -2.96
CA VAL A 103 -0.69 -11.16 -2.97
C VAL A 103 -1.88 -11.71 -3.76
N MET A 104 -3.09 -11.18 -3.51
CA MET A 104 -4.28 -11.55 -4.27
C MET A 104 -4.06 -11.41 -5.77
N THR A 105 -3.57 -10.26 -6.21
CA THR A 105 -3.38 -9.93 -7.63
C THR A 105 -2.33 -10.81 -8.27
N LEU A 106 -1.15 -10.92 -7.64
CA LEU A 106 0.01 -11.60 -8.21
C LEU A 106 -0.18 -13.11 -8.25
N ALA A 107 -0.61 -13.72 -7.14
CA ALA A 107 -0.74 -15.16 -7.05
C ALA A 107 -1.84 -15.68 -7.99
N SER A 108 -3.00 -15.03 -7.99
CA SER A 108 -4.08 -15.42 -8.90
C SER A 108 -3.78 -15.07 -10.36
N GLY A 109 -3.14 -13.94 -10.63
CA GLY A 109 -2.75 -13.54 -11.99
C GLY A 109 -1.75 -14.51 -12.63
N PHE A 110 -0.78 -14.98 -11.84
CA PHE A 110 0.13 -16.04 -12.30
C PHE A 110 -0.63 -17.33 -12.61
N GLN A 111 -1.51 -17.78 -11.72
CA GLN A 111 -2.28 -19.00 -11.91
C GLN A 111 -3.21 -18.92 -13.13
N VAL A 112 -3.85 -17.76 -13.37
CA VAL A 112 -4.66 -17.50 -14.57
C VAL A 112 -3.80 -17.56 -15.82
N ALA A 113 -2.65 -16.88 -15.83
CA ALA A 113 -1.76 -16.86 -16.99
C ALA A 113 -1.23 -18.27 -17.34
N PHE A 114 -0.92 -19.06 -16.32
CA PHE A 114 -0.58 -20.47 -16.46
C PHE A 114 -1.75 -21.28 -17.03
N GLY A 115 -2.94 -21.16 -16.44
CA GLY A 115 -4.13 -21.90 -16.88
C GLY A 115 -4.59 -21.58 -18.29
N LEU A 116 -4.37 -20.35 -18.77
CA LEU A 116 -4.69 -19.91 -20.13
C LEU A 116 -3.59 -20.25 -21.16
N GLY A 117 -2.46 -20.81 -20.74
CA GLY A 117 -1.32 -21.08 -21.63
C GLY A 117 -0.59 -19.82 -22.10
N ASN A 118 -0.85 -18.65 -21.49
CA ASN A 118 -0.20 -17.39 -21.87
C ASN A 118 1.29 -17.33 -21.49
N LEU A 119 1.75 -18.28 -20.67
CA LEU A 119 3.16 -18.45 -20.33
C LEU A 119 3.96 -19.21 -21.41
N ASP A 120 3.30 -19.85 -22.38
CA ASP A 120 3.99 -20.49 -23.51
C ASP A 120 4.74 -19.44 -24.33
N PRO A 121 6.04 -19.62 -24.66
CA PRO A 121 6.80 -18.70 -25.51
C PRO A 121 6.16 -18.38 -26.86
N ASN A 122 5.31 -19.27 -27.37
CA ASN A 122 4.62 -19.11 -28.65
C ASN A 122 3.29 -18.36 -28.52
N SER A 123 2.83 -18.06 -27.30
CA SER A 123 1.61 -17.27 -27.11
C SER A 123 1.81 -15.83 -27.60
N ILE A 124 0.83 -15.29 -28.31
CA ILE A 124 0.80 -13.87 -28.72
C ILE A 124 0.92 -12.91 -27.52
N ASN A 125 0.45 -13.36 -26.35
CA ASN A 125 0.48 -12.59 -25.12
C ASN A 125 1.78 -12.72 -24.34
N HIS A 126 2.68 -13.64 -24.71
CA HIS A 126 3.87 -13.98 -23.93
C HIS A 126 4.75 -12.74 -23.65
N GLY A 127 5.10 -11.97 -24.69
CA GLY A 127 5.94 -10.79 -24.53
C GLY A 127 5.32 -9.71 -23.62
N TRP A 128 4.01 -9.49 -23.74
CA TRP A 128 3.28 -8.56 -22.89
C TRP A 128 3.19 -9.04 -21.44
N LEU A 129 3.03 -10.34 -21.24
CA LEU A 129 2.98 -10.96 -19.93
C LEU A 129 4.33 -10.90 -19.22
N VAL A 130 5.43 -11.16 -19.94
CA VAL A 130 6.79 -10.98 -19.41
C VAL A 130 7.04 -9.52 -19.00
N ALA A 131 6.67 -8.57 -19.86
CA ALA A 131 6.76 -7.15 -19.54
C ALA A 131 5.94 -6.80 -18.28
N SER A 132 4.72 -7.33 -18.17
CA SER A 132 3.87 -7.17 -16.97
C SER A 132 4.56 -7.69 -15.70
N PHE A 133 5.10 -8.91 -15.73
CA PHE A 133 5.79 -9.48 -14.57
C PHE A 133 7.04 -8.68 -14.17
N ILE A 134 7.78 -8.13 -15.12
CA ILE A 134 8.93 -7.25 -14.83
C ILE A 134 8.44 -5.99 -14.13
N VAL A 135 7.45 -5.30 -14.69
CA VAL A 135 6.91 -4.04 -14.12
C VAL A 135 6.37 -4.28 -12.73
N VAL A 136 5.48 -5.27 -12.56
CA VAL A 136 4.84 -5.54 -11.27
C VAL A 136 5.86 -6.12 -10.27
N GLY A 137 6.85 -6.90 -10.70
CA GLY A 137 7.93 -7.38 -9.84
C GLY A 137 8.80 -6.26 -9.26
N VAL A 138 9.14 -5.26 -10.08
CA VAL A 138 9.82 -4.04 -9.62
C VAL A 138 8.92 -3.26 -8.66
N MET A 139 7.65 -3.08 -8.99
CA MET A 139 6.69 -2.39 -8.12
C MET A 139 6.54 -3.07 -6.76
N ALA A 140 6.37 -4.39 -6.74
CA ALA A 140 6.23 -5.16 -5.51
C ALA A 140 7.50 -5.06 -4.66
N THR A 141 8.68 -5.06 -5.28
CA THR A 141 9.96 -4.86 -4.58
C THR A 141 10.06 -3.46 -3.98
N VAL A 142 9.65 -2.42 -4.71
CA VAL A 142 9.60 -1.04 -4.19
C VAL A 142 8.58 -0.92 -3.06
N ALA A 143 7.40 -1.51 -3.23
CA ALA A 143 6.32 -1.45 -2.25
C ALA A 143 6.67 -2.17 -0.95
N LEU A 144 7.01 -3.45 -1.03
CA LEU A 144 7.28 -4.28 0.15
C LEU A 144 8.68 -4.04 0.74
N GLY A 145 9.67 -3.73 -0.11
CA GLY A 145 11.07 -3.55 0.32
C GLY A 145 11.40 -2.13 0.80
N PHE A 146 10.69 -1.10 0.32
CA PHE A 146 11.00 0.29 0.65
C PHE A 146 9.82 1.06 1.26
N LEU A 147 8.63 0.98 0.65
CA LEU A 147 7.47 1.75 1.12
C LEU A 147 6.93 1.24 2.46
N GLU A 148 6.67 -0.06 2.57
CA GLU A 148 6.11 -0.64 3.80
C GLU A 148 7.04 -0.52 5.02
N PRO A 149 8.35 -0.80 4.93
CA PRO A 149 9.26 -0.59 6.04
C PRO A 149 9.32 0.87 6.46
N ALA A 150 9.30 1.82 5.50
CA ALA A 150 9.22 3.24 5.82
C ALA A 150 7.91 3.59 6.52
N ASN A 151 6.78 3.04 6.08
CA ASN A 151 5.47 3.23 6.67
C ASN A 151 5.43 2.75 8.14
N ILE A 152 5.94 1.54 8.38
CA ILE A 152 6.06 0.96 9.72
C ILE A 152 7.03 1.78 10.60
N ALA A 153 8.18 2.21 10.06
CA ALA A 153 9.15 3.02 10.78
C ALA A 153 8.59 4.38 11.22
N VAL A 154 7.76 5.01 10.39
CA VAL A 154 7.04 6.24 10.77
C VAL A 154 6.10 5.99 11.93
N LEU A 155 5.33 4.90 11.90
CA LEU A 155 4.41 4.53 13.00
C LEU A 155 5.17 4.28 14.32
N PHE A 156 6.33 3.61 14.26
CA PHE A 156 7.19 3.43 15.43
C PHE A 156 7.75 4.76 15.96
N GLU A 157 8.20 5.66 15.08
CA GLU A 157 8.72 6.96 15.47
C GLU A 157 7.65 7.83 16.15
N MET A 158 6.42 7.79 15.63
CA MET A 158 5.28 8.51 16.20
C MET A 158 4.87 8.02 17.60
N ASN A 159 5.14 6.74 17.91
CA ASN A 159 4.86 6.15 19.23
C ASN A 159 5.93 6.45 20.29
N LYS A 160 7.06 7.09 19.93
CA LYS A 160 8.10 7.43 20.91
C LYS A 160 7.62 8.55 21.86
N PRO A 161 8.13 8.61 23.11
CA PRO A 161 7.78 9.67 24.06
C PRO A 161 8.03 11.09 23.52
N ARG A 162 9.06 11.24 22.66
CA ARG A 162 9.38 12.48 21.94
C ARG A 162 9.64 12.15 20.46
N PRO A 163 8.62 12.21 19.59
CA PRO A 163 8.77 11.91 18.17
C PRO A 163 9.73 12.89 17.49
N ASN A 164 10.64 12.38 16.67
CA ASN A 164 11.55 13.21 15.88
C ASN A 164 10.89 13.58 14.54
N GLY A 165 10.49 14.85 14.42
CA GLY A 165 9.85 15.39 13.21
C GLY A 165 10.73 15.35 11.97
N GLU A 166 12.06 15.39 12.10
CA GLU A 166 12.97 15.33 10.96
C GLU A 166 13.01 13.92 10.35
N VAL A 167 13.04 12.88 11.20
CA VAL A 167 12.98 11.47 10.78
C VAL A 167 11.66 11.19 10.06
N ILE A 168 10.54 11.62 10.66
CA ILE A 168 9.20 11.49 10.07
C ILE A 168 9.16 12.20 8.72
N GLY A 169 9.62 13.45 8.64
CA GLY A 169 9.63 14.22 7.40
C GLY A 169 10.46 13.56 6.29
N ARG A 170 11.63 13.01 6.62
CA ARG A 170 12.51 12.31 5.67
C ARG A 170 11.89 11.01 5.15
N LEU A 171 11.31 10.21 6.04
CA LEU A 171 10.61 8.97 5.68
C LEU A 171 9.38 9.25 4.83
N MET A 172 8.57 10.25 5.22
CA MET A 172 7.39 10.67 4.46
C MET A 172 7.74 11.19 3.06
N LYS A 173 8.85 11.93 2.92
CA LYS A 173 9.31 12.40 1.61
C LYS A 173 9.62 11.22 0.69
N ARG A 174 10.40 10.23 1.18
CA ARG A 174 10.71 9.01 0.43
C ARG A 174 9.43 8.25 0.05
N PHE A 175 8.51 8.10 1.01
CA PHE A 175 7.22 7.46 0.78
C PHE A 175 6.45 8.12 -0.38
N ILE A 176 6.31 9.45 -0.36
CA ILE A 176 5.56 10.18 -1.40
C ILE A 176 6.20 10.01 -2.78
N TYR A 177 7.52 10.13 -2.90
CA TYR A 177 8.20 9.94 -4.19
C TYR A 177 8.05 8.51 -4.71
N SER A 178 8.30 7.52 -3.86
CA SER A 178 8.16 6.12 -4.23
C SER A 178 6.72 5.76 -4.59
N ALA A 179 5.72 6.28 -3.86
CA ALA A 179 4.30 6.10 -4.18
C ALA A 179 3.90 6.78 -5.50
N GLY A 180 4.47 7.94 -5.82
CA GLY A 180 4.27 8.58 -7.13
C GLY A 180 4.85 7.75 -8.27
N ILE A 181 6.05 7.19 -8.09
CA ILE A 181 6.69 6.31 -9.08
C ILE A 181 5.85 5.04 -9.29
N THR A 182 5.42 4.38 -8.22
CA THR A 182 4.54 3.19 -8.34
C THR A 182 3.22 3.56 -9.00
N GLY A 183 2.65 4.73 -8.71
CA GLY A 183 1.46 5.24 -9.39
C GLY A 183 1.64 5.39 -10.91
N VAL A 184 2.79 5.88 -11.39
CA VAL A 184 3.09 5.92 -12.84
C VAL A 184 3.21 4.51 -13.41
N MET A 185 3.87 3.60 -12.70
CA MET A 185 4.00 2.21 -13.13
C MET A 185 2.64 1.50 -13.18
N GLN A 186 1.70 1.83 -12.28
CA GLN A 186 0.33 1.31 -12.33
C GLN A 186 -0.39 1.70 -13.63
N VAL A 187 -0.19 2.92 -14.14
CA VAL A 187 -0.75 3.32 -15.45
C VAL A 187 -0.17 2.45 -16.56
N ALA A 188 1.13 2.15 -16.54
CA ALA A 188 1.74 1.24 -17.49
C ALA A 188 1.16 -0.17 -17.38
N THR A 189 0.96 -0.69 -16.16
CA THR A 189 0.32 -1.98 -15.92
C THR A 189 -1.11 -2.03 -16.49
N LEU A 190 -1.91 -0.98 -16.33
CA LEU A 190 -3.26 -0.90 -16.91
C LEU A 190 -3.23 -1.00 -18.44
N LEU A 191 -2.30 -0.29 -19.09
CA LEU A 191 -2.13 -0.36 -20.55
C LEU A 191 -1.73 -1.76 -21.00
N ILE A 192 -0.79 -2.40 -20.29
CA ILE A 192 -0.36 -3.77 -20.59
C ILE A 192 -1.51 -4.75 -20.44
N MET A 193 -2.25 -4.70 -19.33
CA MET A 193 -3.38 -5.61 -19.08
C MET A 193 -4.50 -5.41 -20.09
N THR A 194 -4.85 -4.16 -20.41
CA THR A 194 -5.83 -3.84 -21.46
C THR A 194 -5.38 -4.42 -22.79
N ARG A 195 -4.09 -4.31 -23.12
CA ARG A 195 -3.54 -4.85 -24.34
C ARG A 195 -3.62 -6.37 -24.35
N ILE A 196 -3.22 -7.07 -23.29
CA ILE A 196 -3.32 -8.55 -23.18
C ILE A 196 -4.75 -9.06 -23.44
N THR A 197 -5.77 -8.36 -22.96
CA THR A 197 -7.18 -8.80 -23.12
C THR A 197 -7.78 -8.49 -24.50
N THR A 198 -7.14 -7.64 -25.31
CA THR A 198 -7.72 -7.13 -26.57
C THR A 198 -7.04 -7.63 -27.85
N GLN A 199 -6.17 -8.64 -27.76
CA GLN A 199 -5.47 -9.24 -28.93
C GLN A 199 -6.10 -10.55 -29.38
#